data_AF-A0A9Q0ESK0-F1
#
_entry.id   AF-A0A9Q0ESK0-F1
#
_cell.length_a   1.000
_cell.length_b   1.000
_cell.length_c   1.000
_cell.angle_alpha   90.00
_cell.angle_beta   90.00
_cell.angle_gamma   90.00
#
_symmetry.space_group_name_H-M   'P 1'
#
loop_
_entity.id
_entity.type
_entity.pdbx_description
1 polymer ?
#
loop_
_entity_poly.entity_id
_entity_poly.type
_entity_poly.pdbx_seq_one_letter_code
_entity_poly.pdbx_strand_id
1 'polypeptide(L)'
;MLSLTIKEVSSALREGRISPTELCRKCLNRIKRTRHLNAYITVTEELALKQAEEAESRLLRGSPKGILDGIPFAVKDNFCTENIRTTCASRMLKDYIPPYTATVVQKLLDQGCVLLGKTNMDEFAMGSGSTDGVFGPVRNPWSYAAPYREQAGGAEADSDWVISGGSSGGSAAAVSSLTSFLALGSDTGGSTRNPGALCGAVALKPTYGLLSRHGLIPLVNSMDVPGIVTRSASDAAIVLEVLQGRDTKDSTTVQRPTSHTGPAEDFDVQNLCVGIPEEYHAQGLSQETLAQWSRLADLLEGAGAQVRRVSLPHTQHSIVCYHVLCCAEVASNMARFDGLQYGHRSAVDSSTEAMYAASRHEGFNDVVRGRILSGNFFLLKQNYERYFLKAQQVRRLIAEDFDRVFRGGVDVLLTPTTLSDAVSYSHFVQQDNRTRSTQEDIFTQPANMAGLPAVSVPTALSSRGLPIGLQLIGPAFQDQTLLSVAHWIEQRVGFPSISNVEVANKRERDVQEISAA
;
A
#
# COMPACT_ATOMS: atom_id res chain seq x y z
N MET A 1 -15.56 16.93 7.88
CA MET A 1 -16.09 15.83 7.03
C MET A 1 -15.02 14.96 6.39
N LEU A 2 -13.99 15.50 5.72
CA LEU A 2 -12.95 14.66 5.09
C LEU A 2 -12.07 13.89 6.09
N SER A 3 -12.04 14.34 7.34
CA SER A 3 -11.31 13.70 8.45
C SER A 3 -12.10 12.62 9.19
N LEU A 4 -13.39 12.47 8.91
CA LEU A 4 -14.24 11.46 9.56
C LEU A 4 -13.79 10.05 9.14
N THR A 5 -14.11 9.05 9.96
CA THR A 5 -13.99 7.62 9.63
C THR A 5 -15.04 7.20 8.60
N ILE A 6 -14.85 6.07 7.93
CA ILE A 6 -15.85 5.51 7.01
C ILE A 6 -17.17 5.26 7.74
N LYS A 7 -17.12 4.73 8.98
CA LYS A 7 -18.32 4.48 9.79
C LYS A 7 -19.12 5.76 10.04
N GLU A 8 -18.45 6.84 10.46
CA GLU A 8 -19.09 8.14 10.72
C GLU A 8 -19.65 8.78 9.45
N VAL A 9 -18.91 8.74 8.34
CA VAL A 9 -19.38 9.29 7.05
C VAL A 9 -20.55 8.47 6.52
N SER A 10 -20.49 7.15 6.58
CA SER A 10 -21.59 6.28 6.13
C SER A 10 -22.87 6.58 6.90
N SER A 11 -22.80 6.74 8.22
CA SER A 11 -23.95 7.15 9.04
C SER A 11 -24.48 8.53 8.62
N ALA A 12 -23.59 9.51 8.46
CA ALA A 12 -23.97 10.87 8.07
C ALA A 12 -24.61 10.95 6.68
N LEU A 13 -24.16 10.13 5.72
CA LEU A 13 -24.74 10.02 4.38
C LEU A 13 -26.14 9.40 4.43
N ARG A 14 -26.33 8.34 5.23
CA ARG A 14 -27.64 7.67 5.40
C ARG A 14 -28.67 8.55 6.10
N GLU A 15 -28.23 9.36 7.05
CA GLU A 15 -29.06 10.31 7.78
C GLU A 15 -29.31 11.62 7.00
N GLY A 16 -28.72 11.79 5.82
CA GLY A 16 -28.85 13.01 5.01
C GLY A 16 -28.15 14.23 5.60
N ARG A 17 -27.26 14.06 6.60
CA ARG A 17 -26.43 15.14 7.17
C ARG A 17 -25.32 15.59 6.21
N ILE A 18 -24.91 14.72 5.29
CA ILE A 18 -23.91 14.98 4.25
C ILE A 18 -24.46 14.40 2.94
N SER A 19 -24.18 15.08 1.82
CA SER A 19 -24.45 14.57 0.47
C SER A 19 -23.25 13.82 -0.12
N PRO A 20 -23.43 12.68 -0.81
CA PRO A 20 -22.36 12.03 -1.57
C PRO A 20 -21.73 12.96 -2.62
N THR A 21 -22.56 13.76 -3.29
CA THR A 21 -22.14 14.74 -4.30
C THR A 21 -21.27 15.83 -3.69
N GLU A 22 -21.65 16.35 -2.51
CA GLU A 22 -20.83 17.32 -1.77
C GLU A 22 -19.49 16.70 -1.35
N LEU A 23 -19.52 15.48 -0.81
CA LEU A 23 -18.33 14.75 -0.37
C LEU A 23 -17.36 14.51 -1.52
N CYS A 24 -17.86 14.03 -2.67
CA CYS A 24 -17.10 13.82 -3.90
C CYS A 24 -16.45 15.13 -4.38
N ARG A 25 -17.21 16.22 -4.46
CA ARG A 25 -16.69 17.55 -4.86
C ARG A 25 -15.57 18.03 -3.94
N LYS A 26 -15.68 17.81 -2.62
CA LYS A 26 -14.61 18.19 -1.69
C LYS A 26 -13.35 17.35 -1.86
N CYS A 27 -13.48 16.05 -2.08
CA CYS A 27 -12.36 15.18 -2.44
C CYS A 27 -11.67 15.65 -3.73
N LEU A 28 -12.42 15.89 -4.81
CA LEU A 28 -11.91 16.39 -6.09
C LEU A 28 -11.21 17.75 -5.96
N ASN A 29 -11.80 18.68 -5.20
CA ASN A 29 -11.17 19.97 -4.90
C ASN A 29 -9.87 19.80 -4.10
N ARG A 30 -9.82 18.84 -3.17
CA ARG A 30 -8.59 18.51 -2.43
C ARG A 30 -7.53 17.96 -3.38
N ILE A 31 -7.88 17.04 -4.29
CA ILE A 31 -6.97 16.50 -5.33
C ILE A 31 -6.36 17.65 -6.14
N LYS A 32 -7.17 18.62 -6.57
CA LYS A 32 -6.68 19.81 -7.30
C LYS A 32 -5.66 20.62 -6.49
N ARG A 33 -5.92 20.84 -5.19
CA ARG A 33 -5.02 21.58 -4.29
C ARG A 33 -3.73 20.82 -3.97
N THR A 34 -3.79 19.49 -3.90
CA THR A 34 -2.65 18.62 -3.57
C THR A 34 -1.99 18.01 -4.81
N ARG A 35 -2.23 18.58 -6.00
CA ARG A 35 -1.66 18.08 -7.27
C ARG A 35 -0.13 17.94 -7.24
N HIS A 36 0.55 18.80 -6.47
CA HIS A 36 2.00 18.77 -6.28
C HIS A 36 2.52 17.47 -5.63
N LEU A 37 1.65 16.69 -4.94
CA LEU A 37 1.99 15.38 -4.39
C LEU A 37 2.11 14.30 -5.48
N ASN A 38 1.51 14.53 -6.64
CA ASN A 38 1.48 13.59 -7.77
C ASN A 38 0.90 12.20 -7.39
N ALA A 39 -0.08 12.18 -6.49
CA ALA A 39 -0.67 10.94 -5.97
C ALA A 39 -1.53 10.19 -7.01
N TYR A 40 -2.01 10.86 -8.06
CA TYR A 40 -2.90 10.32 -9.09
C TYR A 40 -2.28 10.43 -10.48
N ILE A 41 -2.33 9.34 -11.26
CA ILE A 41 -2.00 9.33 -12.70
C ILE A 41 -3.22 9.78 -13.51
N THR A 42 -4.40 9.27 -13.17
CA THR A 42 -5.66 9.58 -13.84
C THR A 42 -6.71 9.94 -12.80
N VAL A 43 -7.28 11.13 -12.87
CA VAL A 43 -8.42 11.54 -12.03
C VAL A 43 -9.70 11.34 -12.84
N THR A 44 -10.71 10.70 -12.26
CA THR A 44 -11.97 10.34 -12.93
C THR A 44 -13.09 11.31 -12.56
N GLU A 45 -12.86 12.62 -12.70
CA GLU A 45 -13.75 13.68 -12.18
C GLU A 45 -15.21 13.54 -12.65
N GLU A 46 -15.43 13.38 -13.96
CA GLU A 46 -16.79 13.24 -14.53
C GLU A 46 -17.50 11.98 -14.03
N LEU A 47 -16.79 10.84 -14.04
CA LEU A 47 -17.33 9.57 -13.56
C LEU A 47 -17.63 9.63 -12.05
N ALA A 48 -16.74 10.24 -11.27
CA ALA A 48 -16.87 10.35 -9.82
C ALA A 48 -18.11 11.18 -9.45
N LEU A 49 -18.36 12.29 -10.16
CA LEU A 49 -19.55 13.11 -9.95
C LEU A 49 -20.83 12.35 -10.30
N LYS A 50 -20.84 11.66 -11.45
CA LYS A 50 -21.98 10.82 -11.85
C LYS A 50 -22.28 9.72 -10.82
N GLN A 51 -21.26 8.99 -10.38
CA GLN A 51 -21.42 7.94 -9.36
C GLN A 51 -21.93 8.50 -8.03
N ALA A 52 -21.51 9.72 -7.65
CA ALA A 52 -21.97 10.39 -6.45
C ALA A 52 -23.45 10.81 -6.55
N GLU A 53 -23.88 11.35 -7.69
CA GLU A 53 -25.30 11.68 -7.96
C GLU A 53 -26.20 10.44 -7.93
N GLU A 54 -25.71 9.33 -8.47
CA GLU A 54 -26.40 8.03 -8.41
C GLU A 54 -26.49 7.50 -6.97
N ALA A 55 -25.43 7.65 -6.17
CA ALA A 55 -25.43 7.29 -4.75
C ALA A 55 -26.39 8.15 -3.93
N GLU A 56 -26.42 9.45 -4.18
CA GLU A 56 -27.35 10.40 -3.55
C GLU A 56 -28.80 10.02 -3.86
N SER A 57 -29.10 9.71 -5.11
CA SER A 57 -30.43 9.24 -5.54
C SER A 57 -30.86 7.91 -4.89
N ARG A 58 -29.91 7.01 -4.61
CA ARG A 58 -30.17 5.75 -3.88
C ARG A 58 -30.45 5.99 -2.41
N LEU A 59 -29.65 6.84 -1.76
CA LEU A 59 -29.79 7.18 -0.35
C LEU A 59 -31.09 7.92 -0.07
N LEU A 60 -31.47 8.91 -0.90
CA LEU A 60 -32.74 9.64 -0.77
C LEU A 60 -33.99 8.74 -0.88
N ARG A 61 -33.89 7.65 -1.65
CA ARG A 61 -34.96 6.64 -1.78
C ARG A 61 -34.92 5.55 -0.69
N GLY A 62 -33.99 5.62 0.26
CA GLY A 62 -33.82 4.61 1.29
C GLY A 62 -33.31 3.25 0.76
N SER A 63 -32.58 3.27 -0.35
CA SER A 63 -32.13 2.07 -1.08
C SER A 63 -30.59 1.99 -1.27
N PRO A 64 -29.78 2.15 -0.21
CA PRO A 64 -28.32 2.08 -0.33
C PRO A 64 -27.85 0.68 -0.76
N LYS A 65 -26.80 0.63 -1.59
CA LYS A 65 -26.14 -0.63 -2.00
C LYS A 65 -25.39 -1.33 -0.87
N GLY A 66 -24.93 -0.58 0.13
CA GLY A 66 -24.17 -1.15 1.24
C GLY A 66 -23.61 -0.11 2.21
N ILE A 67 -22.67 -0.52 3.06
CA ILE A 67 -22.04 0.37 4.05
C ILE A 67 -21.12 1.41 3.39
N LEU A 68 -20.61 1.14 2.19
CA LEU A 68 -19.71 2.04 1.47
C LEU A 68 -20.40 2.85 0.36
N ASP A 69 -21.74 2.88 0.28
CA ASP A 69 -22.46 3.61 -0.77
C ASP A 69 -22.21 5.12 -0.65
N GLY A 70 -21.72 5.74 -1.73
CA GLY A 70 -21.33 7.15 -1.76
C GLY A 70 -19.94 7.46 -1.18
N ILE A 71 -19.20 6.47 -0.67
CA ILE A 71 -17.85 6.69 -0.11
C ILE A 71 -16.80 6.83 -1.24
N PRO A 72 -16.02 7.93 -1.27
CA PRO A 72 -14.96 8.10 -2.27
C PRO A 72 -13.74 7.22 -2.03
N PHE A 73 -13.28 6.52 -3.07
CA PHE A 73 -12.10 5.66 -3.04
C PHE A 73 -11.15 5.90 -4.21
N ALA A 74 -9.89 5.50 -4.04
CA ALA A 74 -8.87 5.54 -5.07
C ALA A 74 -8.28 4.14 -5.33
N VAL A 75 -7.68 3.92 -6.50
CA VAL A 75 -7.18 2.60 -6.90
C VAL A 75 -5.79 2.70 -7.47
N LYS A 76 -4.83 1.91 -7.01
CA LYS A 76 -3.49 1.84 -7.64
C LYS A 76 -3.58 1.49 -9.12
N ASP A 77 -2.73 2.13 -9.94
CA ASP A 77 -2.85 2.04 -11.40
C ASP A 77 -2.38 0.71 -12.02
N ASN A 78 -2.17 -0.32 -11.21
CA ASN A 78 -2.01 -1.70 -11.66
C ASN A 78 -3.25 -2.57 -11.45
N PHE A 79 -4.38 -2.01 -11.03
CA PHE A 79 -5.68 -2.66 -11.12
C PHE A 79 -6.40 -2.21 -12.38
N CYS A 80 -6.80 -3.19 -13.21
CA CYS A 80 -7.62 -2.96 -14.38
C CYS A 80 -8.97 -2.35 -13.97
N THR A 81 -9.37 -1.33 -14.69
CA THR A 81 -10.64 -0.63 -14.53
C THR A 81 -11.22 -0.41 -15.91
N GLU A 82 -12.37 -0.99 -16.20
CA GLU A 82 -12.97 -0.95 -17.54
C GLU A 82 -13.15 0.49 -18.00
N ASN A 83 -12.75 0.78 -19.25
CA ASN A 83 -12.84 2.10 -19.87
C ASN A 83 -12.02 3.22 -19.18
N ILE A 84 -11.14 2.89 -18.23
CA ILE A 84 -10.25 3.85 -17.55
C ILE A 84 -8.81 3.36 -17.72
N ARG A 85 -7.93 4.25 -18.20
CA ARG A 85 -6.52 3.92 -18.44
C ARG A 85 -5.88 3.23 -17.23
N THR A 86 -5.14 2.17 -17.49
CA THR A 86 -4.39 1.40 -16.49
C THR A 86 -2.97 1.21 -16.99
N THR A 87 -2.04 1.99 -16.43
CA THR A 87 -0.72 2.19 -17.05
C THR A 87 0.42 1.50 -16.30
N CYS A 88 0.18 1.03 -15.07
CA CYS A 88 1.24 0.53 -14.18
C CYS A 88 2.41 1.52 -14.03
N ALA A 89 2.16 2.82 -14.17
CA ALA A 89 3.18 3.87 -14.24
C ALA A 89 4.28 3.64 -15.29
N SER A 90 3.98 2.93 -16.38
CA SER A 90 4.93 2.51 -17.41
C SER A 90 4.63 3.16 -18.76
N ARG A 91 5.68 3.38 -19.58
CA ARG A 91 5.51 3.68 -21.01
C ARG A 91 4.83 2.53 -21.74
N MET A 92 5.11 1.29 -21.34
CA MET A 92 4.55 0.07 -21.95
C MET A 92 3.02 0.07 -21.99
N LEU A 93 2.36 0.64 -20.99
CA LEU A 93 0.90 0.64 -20.87
C LEU A 93 0.30 2.06 -20.78
N LYS A 94 1.06 3.09 -21.16
CA LYS A 94 0.67 4.51 -21.00
C LYS A 94 -0.74 4.84 -21.51
N ASP A 95 -1.14 4.20 -22.60
CA ASP A 95 -2.41 4.42 -23.29
C ASP A 95 -3.34 3.19 -23.25
N TYR A 96 -3.01 2.18 -22.44
CA TYR A 96 -3.82 0.96 -22.31
C TYR A 96 -5.13 1.23 -21.56
N ILE A 97 -6.24 0.89 -22.20
CA ILE A 97 -7.59 0.93 -21.63
C ILE A 97 -8.09 -0.52 -21.49
N PRO A 98 -8.19 -1.08 -20.27
CA PRO A 98 -8.65 -2.44 -20.07
C PRO A 98 -10.11 -2.64 -20.49
N PRO A 99 -10.46 -3.80 -21.08
CA PRO A 99 -11.85 -4.15 -21.41
C PRO A 99 -12.60 -4.82 -20.24
N TYR A 100 -12.07 -4.74 -19.02
CA TYR A 100 -12.68 -5.34 -17.83
C TYR A 100 -12.20 -4.67 -16.54
N THR A 101 -12.96 -4.85 -15.48
CA THR A 101 -12.65 -4.34 -14.13
C THR A 101 -12.13 -5.46 -13.23
N ALA A 102 -11.08 -5.17 -12.46
CA ALA A 102 -10.52 -6.06 -11.45
C ALA A 102 -11.56 -6.39 -10.37
N THR A 103 -11.55 -7.61 -9.85
CA THR A 103 -12.63 -8.09 -8.97
C THR A 103 -12.75 -7.25 -7.70
N VAL A 104 -11.63 -6.89 -7.06
CA VAL A 104 -11.65 -6.04 -5.85
C VAL A 104 -12.17 -4.62 -6.15
N VAL A 105 -11.92 -4.08 -7.34
CA VAL A 105 -12.47 -2.78 -7.74
C VAL A 105 -13.96 -2.91 -7.99
N GLN A 106 -14.39 -3.97 -8.69
CA GLN A 106 -15.81 -4.22 -8.97
C GLN A 106 -16.62 -4.37 -7.68
N LYS A 107 -16.11 -5.08 -6.67
CA LYS A 107 -16.76 -5.20 -5.35
C LYS A 107 -17.03 -3.85 -4.69
N LEU A 108 -16.12 -2.88 -4.80
CA LEU A 108 -16.34 -1.52 -4.28
C LEU A 108 -17.39 -0.76 -5.10
N LEU A 109 -17.34 -0.85 -6.43
CA LEU A 109 -18.36 -0.25 -7.29
C LEU A 109 -19.76 -0.84 -7.04
N ASP A 110 -19.83 -2.14 -6.77
CA ASP A 110 -21.06 -2.86 -6.43
C ASP A 110 -21.62 -2.44 -5.07
N GLN A 111 -20.76 -2.00 -4.13
CA GLN A 111 -21.18 -1.34 -2.89
C GLN A 111 -21.61 0.12 -3.07
N GLY A 112 -21.52 0.67 -4.28
CA GLY A 112 -21.87 2.06 -4.58
C GLY A 112 -20.78 3.08 -4.25
N CYS A 113 -19.53 2.64 -4.06
CA CYS A 113 -18.41 3.56 -3.86
C CYS A 113 -18.17 4.46 -5.08
N VAL A 114 -17.56 5.62 -4.84
CA VAL A 114 -17.27 6.64 -5.86
C VAL A 114 -15.78 6.62 -6.21
N LEU A 115 -15.43 6.24 -7.43
CA LEU A 115 -14.04 6.14 -7.88
C LEU A 115 -13.49 7.52 -8.22
N LEU A 116 -12.52 8.00 -7.44
CA LEU A 116 -11.86 9.30 -7.66
C LEU A 116 -10.74 9.25 -8.71
N GLY A 117 -10.09 8.10 -8.86
CA GLY A 117 -9.06 7.94 -9.88
C GLY A 117 -8.06 6.82 -9.61
N LYS A 118 -7.08 6.76 -10.51
CA LYS A 118 -5.96 5.82 -10.52
C LYS A 118 -4.73 6.45 -9.89
N THR A 119 -4.22 5.84 -8.82
CA THR A 119 -3.10 6.34 -8.01
C THR A 119 -1.76 5.94 -8.59
N ASN A 120 -0.79 6.83 -8.45
CA ASN A 120 0.57 6.68 -8.96
C ASN A 120 1.38 5.64 -8.15
N MET A 121 2.42 5.10 -8.76
CA MET A 121 3.17 3.94 -8.25
C MET A 121 4.55 3.85 -8.91
N ASP A 122 5.44 3.01 -8.37
CA ASP A 122 6.61 2.55 -9.12
C ASP A 122 6.19 1.70 -10.33
N GLU A 123 6.98 1.76 -11.40
CA GLU A 123 6.70 1.06 -12.65
C GLU A 123 6.50 -0.45 -12.41
N PHE A 124 5.35 -0.99 -12.82
CA PHE A 124 4.96 -2.39 -12.60
C PHE A 124 5.12 -2.88 -11.16
N ALA A 125 4.94 -1.98 -10.19
CA ALA A 125 5.09 -2.24 -8.76
C ALA A 125 6.54 -2.56 -8.32
N MET A 126 7.54 -2.27 -9.15
CA MET A 126 8.96 -2.59 -8.93
C MET A 126 9.74 -1.43 -8.30
N GLY A 127 9.50 -1.15 -7.02
CA GLY A 127 10.27 -0.17 -6.26
C GLY A 127 9.73 0.03 -4.85
N SER A 128 10.47 0.79 -4.06
CA SER A 128 10.19 1.04 -2.63
C SER A 128 10.02 2.53 -2.29
N GLY A 129 9.97 3.42 -3.29
CA GLY A 129 9.85 4.87 -3.06
C GLY A 129 8.77 5.60 -3.88
N SER A 130 8.14 4.93 -4.85
CA SER A 130 7.26 5.54 -5.86
C SER A 130 7.96 6.68 -6.62
N THR A 131 9.21 6.44 -7.01
CA THR A 131 10.11 7.42 -7.66
C THR A 131 10.41 7.10 -9.11
N ASP A 132 10.24 5.83 -9.51
CA ASP A 132 10.83 5.31 -10.75
C ASP A 132 9.83 5.23 -11.92
N GLY A 133 8.59 5.69 -11.72
CA GLY A 133 7.50 5.65 -12.72
C GLY A 133 7.56 6.79 -13.76
N VAL A 134 7.02 6.55 -14.96
CA VAL A 134 7.07 7.51 -16.09
C VAL A 134 6.31 8.82 -15.82
N PHE A 135 5.34 8.79 -14.91
CA PHE A 135 4.53 9.97 -14.55
C PHE A 135 5.17 10.83 -13.46
N GLY A 136 6.42 10.54 -13.10
CA GLY A 136 7.18 11.27 -12.07
C GLY A 136 6.91 10.76 -10.66
N PRO A 137 7.73 11.23 -9.69
CA PRO A 137 7.72 10.71 -8.33
C PRO A 137 6.46 11.14 -7.56
N VAL A 138 6.05 10.33 -6.58
CA VAL A 138 5.04 10.67 -5.58
C VAL A 138 5.72 11.31 -4.37
N ARG A 139 5.22 12.47 -3.96
CA ARG A 139 5.74 13.16 -2.76
C ARG A 139 4.93 12.79 -1.53
N ASN A 140 5.60 12.59 -0.41
CA ASN A 140 4.95 12.29 0.85
C ASN A 140 4.20 13.53 1.39
N PRO A 141 2.89 13.43 1.72
CA PRO A 141 2.14 14.54 2.31
C PRO A 141 2.79 15.16 3.55
N TRP A 142 3.47 14.36 4.39
CA TRP A 142 4.14 14.82 5.60
C TRP A 142 5.34 15.71 5.33
N SER A 143 5.88 15.71 4.10
CA SER A 143 6.90 16.67 3.68
C SER A 143 6.43 18.12 3.78
N TYR A 144 5.13 18.37 3.89
CA TYR A 144 4.50 19.70 3.93
C TYR A 144 3.81 20.00 5.26
N ALA A 145 3.91 19.09 6.23
CA ALA A 145 3.39 19.29 7.57
C ALA A 145 4.29 20.28 8.36
N ALA A 146 3.70 21.15 9.18
CA ALA A 146 4.43 22.14 9.96
C ALA A 146 5.58 21.56 10.80
N PRO A 147 5.41 20.45 11.56
CA PRO A 147 6.50 19.88 12.35
C PRO A 147 7.73 19.53 11.52
N TYR A 148 7.54 18.92 10.35
CA TYR A 148 8.67 18.62 9.47
C TYR A 148 9.27 19.89 8.87
N ARG A 149 8.45 20.84 8.45
CA ARG A 149 8.91 22.11 7.83
C ARG A 149 9.69 22.99 8.80
N GLU A 150 9.29 23.03 10.06
CA GLU A 150 9.96 23.78 11.13
C GLU A 150 11.32 23.15 11.47
N GLN A 151 11.40 21.82 11.49
CA GLN A 151 12.63 21.09 11.82
C GLN A 151 13.61 20.98 10.64
N ALA A 152 13.14 20.97 9.39
CA ALA A 152 13.97 20.77 8.20
C ALA A 152 14.74 22.02 7.71
N GLY A 153 14.53 23.20 8.31
CA GLY A 153 15.22 24.44 7.93
C GLY A 153 14.74 25.02 6.58
N GLY A 154 14.45 26.32 6.54
CA GLY A 154 13.64 26.95 5.48
C GLY A 154 14.07 26.67 4.03
N ALA A 155 15.34 26.85 3.68
CA ALA A 155 15.80 26.78 2.28
C ALA A 155 15.97 25.35 1.73
N GLU A 156 16.35 24.37 2.56
CA GLU A 156 16.45 22.96 2.17
C GLU A 156 15.08 22.29 2.12
N ALA A 157 14.17 22.62 3.05
CA ALA A 157 12.82 22.10 3.05
C ALA A 157 12.05 22.45 1.76
N ASP A 158 12.31 23.60 1.15
CA ASP A 158 11.64 24.04 -0.09
C ASP A 158 12.14 23.34 -1.36
N SER A 159 13.38 22.86 -1.36
CA SER A 159 14.01 22.24 -2.54
C SER A 159 13.94 20.71 -2.55
N ASP A 160 13.65 20.09 -1.40
CA ASP A 160 13.56 18.63 -1.25
C ASP A 160 12.25 18.20 -0.55
N TRP A 161 11.95 16.90 -0.58
CA TRP A 161 10.81 16.28 0.10
C TRP A 161 11.19 14.86 0.54
N VAL A 162 10.40 14.23 1.40
CA VAL A 162 10.64 12.82 1.77
C VAL A 162 9.81 11.87 0.90
N ILE A 163 10.34 10.67 0.67
CA ILE A 163 9.66 9.67 -0.16
C ILE A 163 8.34 9.21 0.47
N SER A 164 7.41 8.78 -0.37
CA SER A 164 6.11 8.25 0.08
C SER A 164 6.13 6.75 0.35
N GLY A 165 7.29 6.10 0.21
CA GLY A 165 7.41 4.65 0.13
C GLY A 165 6.90 4.11 -1.20
N GLY A 166 7.04 2.80 -1.40
CA GLY A 166 6.67 2.18 -2.65
C GLY A 166 6.36 0.70 -2.53
N SER A 167 5.65 0.12 -3.50
CA SER A 167 5.26 0.76 -4.76
C SER A 167 3.87 1.42 -4.75
N SER A 168 3.12 1.39 -3.63
CA SER A 168 1.77 2.02 -3.53
C SER A 168 1.80 3.43 -2.92
N GLY A 169 2.84 4.22 -3.17
CA GLY A 169 3.01 5.56 -2.59
C GLY A 169 1.87 6.52 -2.93
N GLY A 170 1.33 6.46 -4.15
CA GLY A 170 0.17 7.27 -4.54
C GLY A 170 -1.09 6.91 -3.74
N SER A 171 -1.31 5.64 -3.45
CA SER A 171 -2.45 5.17 -2.63
C SER A 171 -2.36 5.69 -1.20
N ALA A 172 -1.18 5.59 -0.58
CA ALA A 172 -0.93 6.11 0.76
C ALA A 172 -1.02 7.64 0.81
N ALA A 173 -0.38 8.33 -0.14
CA ALA A 173 -0.46 9.78 -0.25
C ALA A 173 -1.91 10.27 -0.45
N ALA A 174 -2.72 9.57 -1.24
CA ALA A 174 -4.13 9.92 -1.47
C ALA A 174 -4.97 9.85 -0.18
N VAL A 175 -4.81 8.79 0.61
CA VAL A 175 -5.53 8.59 1.88
C VAL A 175 -5.05 9.58 2.94
N SER A 176 -3.73 9.70 3.12
CA SER A 176 -3.14 10.61 4.11
C SER A 176 -3.48 12.06 3.82
N SER A 177 -3.48 12.51 2.56
CA SER A 177 -3.82 13.90 2.19
C SER A 177 -5.32 14.23 2.20
N LEU A 178 -6.16 13.29 2.66
CA LEU A 178 -7.63 13.40 2.73
C LEU A 178 -8.28 13.62 1.36
N THR A 179 -7.64 13.16 0.30
CA THR A 179 -8.25 13.15 -1.03
C THR A 179 -9.20 11.98 -1.20
N SER A 180 -9.01 10.90 -0.43
CA SER A 180 -9.82 9.68 -0.47
C SER A 180 -10.01 9.08 0.93
N PHE A 181 -11.07 8.30 1.15
CA PHE A 181 -11.32 7.61 2.42
C PHE A 181 -10.62 6.26 2.50
N LEU A 182 -10.48 5.60 1.35
CA LEU A 182 -9.77 4.34 1.21
C LEU A 182 -9.08 4.28 -0.14
N ALA A 183 -7.94 3.59 -0.21
CA ALA A 183 -7.30 3.29 -1.47
C ALA A 183 -6.91 1.82 -1.56
N LEU A 184 -7.07 1.23 -2.74
CA LEU A 184 -6.52 -0.08 -3.04
C LEU A 184 -5.04 0.06 -3.43
N GLY A 185 -4.17 -0.63 -2.71
CA GLY A 185 -2.77 -0.84 -3.03
C GLY A 185 -2.52 -2.27 -3.51
N SER A 186 -1.27 -2.60 -3.81
CA SER A 186 -0.82 -3.99 -3.97
C SER A 186 0.46 -4.20 -3.18
N ASP A 187 0.60 -5.35 -2.55
CA ASP A 187 1.71 -5.69 -1.66
C ASP A 187 2.31 -7.03 -2.07
N THR A 188 3.54 -6.98 -2.59
CA THR A 188 4.30 -8.17 -3.03
C THR A 188 5.47 -8.47 -2.10
N GLY A 189 6.05 -7.44 -1.51
CA GLY A 189 7.14 -7.54 -0.53
C GLY A 189 7.10 -6.48 0.56
N GLY A 190 5.97 -5.77 0.75
CA GLY A 190 5.89 -4.58 1.60
C GLY A 190 5.21 -3.39 0.92
N SER A 191 4.84 -3.54 -0.36
CA SER A 191 4.46 -2.42 -1.22
C SER A 191 3.16 -1.68 -0.85
N THR A 192 2.40 -2.15 0.15
CA THR A 192 1.31 -1.39 0.77
C THR A 192 1.70 -0.91 2.16
N ARG A 193 2.33 -1.78 2.96
CA ARG A 193 2.74 -1.48 4.36
C ARG A 193 3.83 -0.41 4.46
N ASN A 194 4.85 -0.45 3.61
CA ASN A 194 5.93 0.55 3.59
C ASN A 194 5.38 1.96 3.29
N PRO A 195 4.59 2.18 2.22
CA PRO A 195 3.91 3.46 2.02
C PRO A 195 3.01 3.88 3.18
N GLY A 196 2.27 2.95 3.79
CA GLY A 196 1.42 3.25 4.94
C GLY A 196 2.21 3.77 6.13
N ALA A 197 3.29 3.08 6.51
CA ALA A 197 4.18 3.52 7.58
C ALA A 197 4.74 4.92 7.31
N LEU A 198 5.30 5.15 6.12
CA LEU A 198 5.98 6.40 5.79
C LEU A 198 5.02 7.58 5.60
N CYS A 199 3.79 7.33 5.14
CA CYS A 199 2.78 8.38 4.95
C CYS A 199 1.81 8.53 6.14
N GLY A 200 2.01 7.80 7.24
CA GLY A 200 1.15 7.90 8.42
C GLY A 200 -0.28 7.41 8.17
N ALA A 201 -0.43 6.30 7.45
CA ALA A 201 -1.72 5.66 7.16
C ALA A 201 -1.73 4.20 7.64
N VAL A 202 -2.91 3.69 7.96
CA VAL A 202 -3.10 2.27 8.22
C VAL A 202 -3.07 1.52 6.89
N ALA A 203 -2.23 0.49 6.81
CA ALA A 203 -2.00 -0.24 5.57
C ALA A 203 -2.00 -1.75 5.83
N LEU A 204 -3.05 -2.41 5.36
CA LEU A 204 -3.25 -3.83 5.50
C LEU A 204 -2.83 -4.56 4.22
N LYS A 205 -1.97 -5.57 4.40
CA LYS A 205 -1.82 -6.68 3.47
C LYS A 205 -2.59 -7.89 4.04
N PRO A 206 -3.73 -8.27 3.45
CA PRO A 206 -4.47 -9.44 3.88
C PRO A 206 -3.71 -10.77 3.69
N THR A 207 -4.28 -11.86 4.21
CA THR A 207 -3.82 -13.22 3.92
C THR A 207 -3.81 -13.49 2.42
N TYR A 208 -2.75 -14.15 1.91
CA TYR A 208 -2.69 -14.54 0.50
C TYR A 208 -3.87 -15.47 0.16
N GLY A 209 -4.61 -15.13 -0.89
CA GLY A 209 -5.82 -15.85 -1.30
C GLY A 209 -7.12 -15.38 -0.61
N LEU A 210 -7.08 -14.41 0.31
CA LEU A 210 -8.31 -13.85 0.89
C LEU A 210 -9.02 -12.86 -0.04
N LEU A 211 -8.24 -12.06 -0.77
CA LEU A 211 -8.72 -11.12 -1.80
C LEU A 211 -8.32 -11.60 -3.19
N SER A 212 -9.22 -11.43 -4.16
CA SER A 212 -8.97 -11.81 -5.56
C SER A 212 -7.89 -10.95 -6.21
N ARG A 213 -7.00 -11.60 -6.95
CA ARG A 213 -5.97 -10.99 -7.81
C ARG A 213 -6.45 -10.85 -9.25
N HIS A 214 -7.66 -11.27 -9.59
CA HIS A 214 -8.20 -11.10 -10.93
C HIS A 214 -8.26 -9.60 -11.30
N GLY A 215 -7.56 -9.24 -12.37
CA GLY A 215 -7.39 -7.86 -12.85
C GLY A 215 -6.37 -7.02 -12.11
N LEU A 216 -5.66 -7.57 -11.11
CA LEU A 216 -4.38 -7.02 -10.67
C LEU A 216 -3.30 -7.44 -11.68
N ILE A 217 -2.67 -6.47 -12.33
CA ILE A 217 -1.53 -6.73 -13.23
C ILE A 217 -0.37 -7.21 -12.35
N PRO A 218 0.10 -8.47 -12.53
CA PRO A 218 0.92 -9.14 -11.53
C PRO A 218 2.38 -8.71 -11.57
N LEU A 219 3.00 -8.68 -10.40
CA LEU A 219 4.45 -8.67 -10.21
C LEU A 219 4.94 -10.10 -9.93
N VAL A 220 4.51 -10.70 -8.82
CA VAL A 220 4.82 -12.09 -8.40
C VAL A 220 3.53 -12.80 -8.02
N ASN A 221 3.01 -13.70 -8.86
CA ASN A 221 1.70 -14.33 -8.64
C ASN A 221 1.61 -15.09 -7.31
N SER A 222 2.72 -15.65 -6.85
CA SER A 222 2.76 -16.40 -5.59
C SER A 222 2.86 -15.51 -4.33
N MET A 223 2.95 -14.19 -4.47
CA MET A 223 3.14 -13.25 -3.35
C MET A 223 2.30 -11.97 -3.43
N ASP A 224 1.79 -11.62 -4.62
CA ASP A 224 0.95 -10.44 -4.82
C ASP A 224 -0.34 -10.55 -4.02
N VAL A 225 -0.62 -9.54 -3.21
CA VAL A 225 -1.91 -9.41 -2.51
C VAL A 225 -2.47 -8.01 -2.74
N PRO A 226 -3.75 -7.86 -3.11
CA PRO A 226 -4.42 -6.57 -3.06
C PRO A 226 -4.38 -6.02 -1.63
N GLY A 227 -3.80 -4.84 -1.46
CA GLY A 227 -3.67 -4.17 -0.18
C GLY A 227 -4.78 -3.14 0.04
N ILE A 228 -5.07 -2.84 1.30
CA ILE A 228 -6.05 -1.84 1.72
C ILE A 228 -5.31 -0.74 2.48
N VAL A 229 -5.49 0.51 2.05
CA VAL A 229 -4.97 1.69 2.77
C VAL A 229 -6.13 2.54 3.24
N THR A 230 -6.14 2.85 4.53
CA THR A 230 -7.16 3.66 5.22
C THR A 230 -6.51 4.54 6.28
N ARG A 231 -7.29 5.39 6.94
CA ARG A 231 -6.78 6.18 8.08
C ARG A 231 -6.89 5.46 9.41
N SER A 232 -7.80 4.50 9.52
CA SER A 232 -7.96 3.69 10.73
C SER A 232 -8.01 2.20 10.45
N ALA A 233 -7.68 1.41 11.46
CA ALA A 233 -7.81 -0.05 11.45
C ALA A 233 -9.28 -0.50 11.34
N SER A 234 -10.20 0.26 11.94
CA SER A 234 -11.64 0.03 11.82
C SER A 234 -12.14 0.20 10.37
N ASP A 235 -11.66 1.23 9.68
CA ASP A 235 -11.97 1.46 8.27
C ASP A 235 -11.38 0.34 7.39
N ALA A 236 -10.16 -0.12 7.69
CA ALA A 236 -9.54 -1.24 6.97
C ALA A 236 -10.37 -2.53 7.11
N ALA A 237 -10.94 -2.78 8.28
CA ALA A 237 -11.76 -3.97 8.52
C ALA A 237 -13.09 -3.95 7.77
N ILE A 238 -13.76 -2.79 7.71
CA ILE A 238 -14.97 -2.60 6.90
C ILE A 238 -14.68 -2.88 5.42
N VAL A 239 -13.58 -2.34 4.91
CA VAL A 239 -13.17 -2.55 3.51
C VAL A 239 -12.79 -4.01 3.27
N LEU A 240 -12.07 -4.65 4.19
CA LEU A 240 -11.72 -6.07 4.08
C LEU A 240 -12.95 -6.95 3.97
N GLU A 241 -13.97 -6.70 4.80
CA GLU A 241 -15.22 -7.46 4.79
C GLU A 241 -15.94 -7.39 3.44
N VAL A 242 -15.94 -6.21 2.80
CA VAL A 242 -16.51 -6.02 1.46
C VAL A 242 -15.72 -6.78 0.40
N LEU A 243 -14.39 -6.77 0.50
CA LEU A 243 -13.51 -7.28 -0.56
C LEU A 243 -13.29 -8.79 -0.50
N GLN A 244 -13.36 -9.38 0.69
CA GLN A 244 -12.98 -10.78 0.91
C GLN A 244 -13.94 -11.78 0.25
N GLY A 245 -13.46 -13.01 0.10
CA GLY A 245 -14.24 -14.14 -0.36
C GLY A 245 -13.85 -14.63 -1.75
N ARG A 246 -14.36 -15.82 -2.08
CA ARG A 246 -14.04 -16.56 -3.30
C ARG A 246 -14.37 -15.76 -4.55
N ASP A 247 -13.50 -15.86 -5.55
CA ASP A 247 -13.72 -15.37 -6.90
C ASP A 247 -13.47 -16.51 -7.89
N THR A 248 -14.47 -16.82 -8.72
CA THR A 248 -14.34 -17.86 -9.75
C THR A 248 -13.33 -17.51 -10.84
N LYS A 249 -12.97 -16.23 -10.98
CA LYS A 249 -11.96 -15.75 -11.93
C LYS A 249 -10.53 -15.83 -11.38
N ASP A 250 -10.37 -16.17 -10.11
CA ASP A 250 -9.07 -16.36 -9.45
C ASP A 250 -9.04 -17.69 -8.69
N SER A 251 -8.41 -18.69 -9.30
CA SER A 251 -8.25 -20.03 -8.74
C SER A 251 -7.43 -20.09 -7.45
N THR A 252 -6.77 -18.99 -7.04
CA THR A 252 -6.00 -18.91 -5.79
C THR A 252 -6.81 -18.36 -4.62
N THR A 253 -8.04 -17.91 -4.85
CA THR A 253 -8.90 -17.46 -3.74
C THR A 253 -9.37 -18.64 -2.88
N VAL A 254 -9.34 -18.45 -1.57
CA VAL A 254 -9.72 -19.48 -0.58
C VAL A 254 -11.06 -19.13 0.03
N GLN A 255 -11.98 -20.09 0.03
CA GLN A 255 -13.27 -19.96 0.70
C GLN A 255 -13.13 -20.32 2.18
N ARG A 256 -13.44 -19.38 3.07
CA ARG A 256 -13.50 -19.60 4.51
C ARG A 256 -14.82 -19.08 5.06
N PRO A 257 -15.36 -19.67 6.14
CA PRO A 257 -16.45 -19.06 6.89
C PRO A 257 -16.01 -17.68 7.36
N THR A 258 -16.73 -16.64 6.97
CA THR A 258 -16.47 -15.27 7.42
C THR A 258 -17.10 -15.08 8.79
N SER A 259 -16.30 -14.77 9.82
CA SER A 259 -16.84 -14.17 11.04
C SER A 259 -17.13 -12.70 10.72
N HIS A 260 -18.41 -12.33 10.67
CA HIS A 260 -18.88 -10.95 10.39
C HIS A 260 -18.68 -9.98 11.56
N THR A 261 -17.65 -10.21 12.36
CA THR A 261 -17.31 -9.34 13.48
C THR A 261 -16.22 -8.41 12.97
N GLY A 262 -16.61 -7.17 12.64
CA GLY A 262 -15.63 -6.08 12.58
C GLY A 262 -14.84 -5.98 13.90
N PRO A 263 -13.78 -5.17 13.97
CA PRO A 263 -12.97 -5.08 15.16
C PRO A 263 -13.86 -4.73 16.35
N ALA A 264 -13.79 -5.55 17.40
CA ALA A 264 -14.54 -5.31 18.60
C ALA A 264 -14.14 -3.93 19.16
N GLU A 265 -15.12 -3.04 19.38
CA GLU A 265 -14.86 -1.72 19.95
C GLU A 265 -14.17 -1.84 21.33
N ASP A 266 -14.52 -2.89 22.07
CA ASP A 266 -13.91 -3.26 23.36
C ASP A 266 -13.03 -4.52 23.23
N PHE A 267 -12.12 -4.56 22.23
CA PHE A 267 -11.17 -5.67 22.13
C PHE A 267 -10.26 -5.71 23.37
N ASP A 268 -10.30 -6.82 24.09
CA ASP A 268 -9.44 -7.03 25.24
C ASP A 268 -8.13 -7.70 24.83
N VAL A 269 -7.01 -7.04 25.13
CA VAL A 269 -5.66 -7.59 24.88
C VAL A 269 -5.15 -8.41 26.06
N GLN A 270 -5.91 -8.51 27.17
CA GLN A 270 -5.52 -9.37 28.28
C GLN A 270 -5.32 -10.80 27.81
N ASN A 271 -4.17 -11.38 28.18
CA ASN A 271 -3.73 -12.71 27.79
C ASN A 271 -3.38 -12.89 26.30
N LEU A 272 -3.43 -11.84 25.47
CA LEU A 272 -2.90 -11.90 24.10
C LEU A 272 -1.39 -12.17 24.17
N CYS A 273 -0.90 -13.17 23.45
CA CYS A 273 0.53 -13.44 23.37
C CYS A 273 1.16 -12.71 22.18
N VAL A 274 1.99 -11.71 22.48
CA VAL A 274 2.70 -10.89 21.50
C VAL A 274 4.15 -11.34 21.38
N GLY A 275 4.53 -11.79 20.19
CA GLY A 275 5.92 -12.18 19.90
C GLY A 275 6.75 -11.00 19.39
N ILE A 276 7.98 -10.89 19.90
CA ILE A 276 9.00 -9.92 19.47
C ILE A 276 10.15 -10.70 18.82
N PRO A 277 10.28 -10.69 17.47
CA PRO A 277 11.35 -11.42 16.79
C PRO A 277 12.74 -10.87 17.07
N GLU A 278 13.65 -11.72 17.53
CA GLU A 278 15.02 -11.32 17.86
C GLU A 278 15.81 -10.87 16.61
N GLU A 279 15.56 -11.50 15.46
CA GLU A 279 16.24 -11.22 14.19
C GLU A 279 15.88 -9.85 13.59
N TYR A 280 14.86 -9.18 14.12
CA TYR A 280 14.37 -7.89 13.60
C TYR A 280 15.12 -6.69 14.19
N HIS A 281 16.11 -6.92 15.05
CA HIS A 281 17.16 -5.94 15.38
C HIS A 281 18.15 -5.81 14.21
N ALA A 282 17.66 -5.34 13.06
CA ALA A 282 18.43 -5.27 11.83
C ALA A 282 19.39 -4.07 11.79
N GLN A 283 20.45 -4.22 10.98
CA GLN A 283 21.37 -3.13 10.72
C GLN A 283 20.65 -1.94 10.07
N GLY A 284 20.90 -0.73 10.60
CA GLY A 284 20.28 0.50 10.10
C GLY A 284 18.96 0.86 10.79
N LEU A 285 18.45 0.03 11.70
CA LEU A 285 17.28 0.38 12.51
C LEU A 285 17.58 1.63 13.36
N SER A 286 16.79 2.68 13.17
CA SER A 286 16.97 3.94 13.87
C SER A 286 16.66 3.78 15.37
N GLN A 287 17.32 4.59 16.20
CA GLN A 287 17.06 4.59 17.64
C GLN A 287 15.63 5.01 17.97
N GLU A 288 15.03 5.91 17.18
CA GLU A 288 13.65 6.34 17.38
C GLU A 288 12.66 5.22 17.06
N THR A 289 12.86 4.49 15.96
CA THR A 289 12.02 3.32 15.62
C THR A 289 12.17 2.22 16.66
N LEU A 290 13.40 1.94 17.11
CA LEU A 290 13.65 0.96 18.17
C LEU A 290 12.99 1.35 19.49
N ALA A 291 13.14 2.61 19.92
CA ALA A 291 12.52 3.12 21.14
C ALA A 291 10.99 3.04 21.07
N GLN A 292 10.41 3.36 19.90
CA GLN A 292 8.97 3.27 19.70
C GLN A 292 8.47 1.82 19.68
N TRP A 293 9.25 0.90 19.10
CA TRP A 293 8.94 -0.53 19.14
C TRP A 293 8.91 -1.06 20.57
N SER A 294 9.93 -0.73 21.38
CA SER A 294 9.96 -1.07 22.81
C SER A 294 8.79 -0.47 23.57
N ARG A 295 8.50 0.83 23.35
CA ARG A 295 7.38 1.51 24.02
C ARG A 295 6.04 0.83 23.74
N LEU A 296 5.81 0.39 22.50
CA LEU A 296 4.55 -0.28 22.16
C LEU A 296 4.48 -1.69 22.76
N ALA A 297 5.60 -2.40 22.85
CA ALA A 297 5.67 -3.66 23.58
C ALA A 297 5.33 -3.45 25.07
N ASP A 298 5.93 -2.45 25.73
CA ASP A 298 5.64 -2.10 27.13
C ASP A 298 4.17 -1.70 27.33
N LEU A 299 3.56 -1.00 26.37
CA LEU A 299 2.16 -0.61 26.42
C LEU A 299 1.22 -1.83 26.36
N LEU A 300 1.54 -2.82 25.52
CA LEU A 300 0.79 -4.08 25.43
C LEU A 300 0.95 -4.89 26.72
N GLU A 301 2.18 -5.02 27.23
CA GLU A 301 2.47 -5.72 28.49
C GLU A 301 1.73 -5.07 29.67
N GLY A 302 1.81 -3.73 29.80
CA GLY A 302 1.11 -2.97 30.84
C GLY A 302 -0.42 -3.06 30.77
N ALA A 303 -0.97 -3.43 29.61
CA ALA A 303 -2.39 -3.70 29.43
C ALA A 303 -2.79 -5.18 29.66
N GLY A 304 -1.85 -6.04 30.05
CA GLY A 304 -2.09 -7.44 30.38
C GLY A 304 -1.83 -8.43 29.24
N ALA A 305 -1.24 -8.00 28.13
CA ALA A 305 -0.73 -8.93 27.11
C ALA A 305 0.55 -9.62 27.60
N GLN A 306 0.80 -10.84 27.13
CA GLN A 306 2.06 -11.54 27.38
C GLN A 306 3.04 -11.22 26.25
N VAL A 307 4.04 -10.39 26.53
CA VAL A 307 5.09 -10.06 25.56
C VAL A 307 6.27 -11.01 25.74
N ARG A 308 6.67 -11.70 24.68
CA ARG A 308 7.82 -12.62 24.72
C ARG A 308 8.68 -12.54 23.47
N ARG A 309 9.97 -12.79 23.66
CA ARG A 309 10.91 -12.95 22.56
C ARG A 309 10.65 -14.25 21.79
N VAL A 310 10.80 -14.18 20.48
CA VAL A 310 10.68 -15.33 19.58
C VAL A 310 11.80 -15.30 18.55
N SER A 311 12.07 -16.44 17.91
CA SER A 311 13.10 -16.55 16.88
C SER A 311 12.50 -16.99 15.54
N LEU A 312 12.85 -16.24 14.50
CA LEU A 312 12.53 -16.47 13.09
C LEU A 312 13.84 -16.49 12.27
N PRO A 313 14.70 -17.50 12.45
CA PRO A 313 16.12 -17.46 12.07
C PRO A 313 16.38 -17.35 10.57
N HIS A 314 15.42 -17.73 9.73
CA HIS A 314 15.56 -17.67 8.28
C HIS A 314 15.06 -16.35 7.67
N THR A 315 14.41 -15.48 8.44
CA THR A 315 13.84 -14.21 7.93
C THR A 315 14.89 -13.25 7.38
N GLN A 316 16.12 -13.29 7.91
CA GLN A 316 17.28 -12.58 7.36
C GLN A 316 17.60 -12.95 5.90
N HIS A 317 17.19 -14.14 5.44
CA HIS A 317 17.38 -14.58 4.05
C HIS A 317 16.26 -14.14 3.11
N SER A 318 15.21 -13.49 3.63
CA SER A 318 14.04 -13.07 2.85
C SER A 318 14.44 -12.17 1.67
N ILE A 319 15.26 -11.14 1.87
CA ILE A 319 15.66 -10.22 0.79
C ILE A 319 16.23 -10.97 -0.43
N VAL A 320 17.18 -11.87 -0.20
CA VAL A 320 17.86 -12.61 -1.28
C VAL A 320 16.92 -13.64 -1.90
N CYS A 321 16.14 -14.35 -1.08
CA CYS A 321 15.15 -15.32 -1.54
C CYS A 321 14.07 -14.65 -2.40
N TYR A 322 13.56 -13.49 -1.96
CA TYR A 322 12.55 -12.70 -2.67
C TYR A 322 13.09 -12.26 -4.01
N HIS A 323 14.32 -11.75 -4.06
CA HIS A 323 14.91 -11.27 -5.30
C HIS A 323 14.94 -12.35 -6.38
N VAL A 324 15.35 -13.57 -6.04
CA VAL A 324 15.37 -14.70 -7.00
C VAL A 324 13.97 -15.05 -7.48
N LEU A 325 13.02 -15.25 -6.55
CA LEU A 325 11.65 -15.66 -6.88
C LEU A 325 10.92 -14.56 -7.67
N CYS A 326 11.07 -13.30 -7.24
CA CYS A 326 10.49 -12.15 -7.90
C CYS A 326 11.02 -12.01 -9.33
N CYS A 327 12.34 -12.05 -9.54
CA CYS A 327 12.89 -11.93 -10.89
C CYS A 327 12.42 -13.07 -11.79
N ALA A 328 12.39 -14.31 -11.28
CA ALA A 328 11.93 -15.47 -12.04
C ALA A 328 10.46 -15.32 -12.48
N GLU A 329 9.56 -14.94 -11.58
CA GLU A 329 8.16 -14.72 -11.95
C GLU A 329 7.97 -13.48 -12.84
N VAL A 330 8.74 -12.42 -12.63
CA VAL A 330 8.73 -11.22 -13.49
C VAL A 330 9.11 -11.54 -14.92
N ALA A 331 10.15 -12.35 -15.14
CA ALA A 331 10.55 -12.76 -16.48
C ALA A 331 9.40 -13.45 -17.23
N SER A 332 8.63 -14.31 -16.54
CA SER A 332 7.45 -14.96 -17.11
C SER A 332 6.25 -14.01 -17.26
N ASN A 333 5.91 -13.24 -16.22
CA ASN A 333 4.73 -12.38 -16.20
C ASN A 333 4.80 -11.27 -17.23
N MET A 334 5.98 -10.68 -17.39
CA MET A 334 6.22 -9.56 -18.30
C MET A 334 6.37 -9.99 -19.77
N ALA A 335 6.45 -11.30 -20.06
CA ALA A 335 6.60 -11.79 -21.43
C ALA A 335 5.41 -11.44 -22.34
N ARG A 336 4.22 -11.22 -21.75
CA ARG A 336 2.99 -10.85 -22.46
C ARG A 336 2.99 -9.44 -23.07
N PHE A 337 3.91 -8.58 -22.66
CA PHE A 337 4.01 -7.21 -23.14
C PHE A 337 5.00 -7.18 -24.32
N ASP A 338 4.46 -7.36 -25.51
CA ASP A 338 5.19 -7.49 -26.78
C ASP A 338 4.78 -6.44 -27.83
N GLY A 339 3.72 -5.68 -27.57
CA GLY A 339 3.17 -4.65 -28.46
C GLY A 339 2.27 -5.20 -29.57
N LEU A 340 1.87 -6.48 -29.54
CA LEU A 340 0.95 -7.03 -30.54
C LEU A 340 -0.51 -6.80 -30.20
N GLN A 341 -0.93 -7.24 -29.01
CA GLN A 341 -2.34 -7.21 -28.62
C GLN A 341 -2.74 -5.88 -27.97
N TYR A 342 -1.82 -5.28 -27.22
CA TYR A 342 -2.04 -4.03 -26.48
C TYR A 342 -0.70 -3.42 -26.04
N GLY A 343 -0.77 -2.17 -25.59
CA GLY A 343 0.39 -1.45 -25.06
C GLY A 343 1.28 -0.84 -26.14
N HIS A 344 2.50 -0.51 -25.75
CA HIS A 344 3.48 0.15 -26.61
C HIS A 344 4.00 -0.80 -27.71
N ARG A 345 3.99 -0.32 -28.95
CA ARG A 345 4.55 -1.01 -30.11
C ARG A 345 5.58 -0.10 -30.79
N SER A 346 6.81 -0.58 -30.92
CA SER A 346 7.86 0.14 -31.65
C SER A 346 7.53 0.25 -33.14
N ALA A 347 8.04 1.30 -33.77
CA ALA A 347 7.96 1.51 -35.22
C ALA A 347 8.96 0.66 -36.01
N VAL A 348 9.87 -0.06 -35.34
CA VAL A 348 10.82 -0.99 -35.99
C VAL A 348 10.07 -2.11 -36.69
N ASP A 349 10.33 -2.30 -37.98
CA ASP A 349 9.63 -3.22 -38.87
C ASP A 349 10.55 -4.25 -39.56
N SER A 350 11.84 -4.29 -39.19
CA SER A 350 12.86 -5.15 -39.82
C SER A 350 12.62 -6.65 -39.61
N SER A 351 12.13 -7.05 -38.44
CA SER A 351 11.63 -8.41 -38.15
C SER A 351 10.70 -8.39 -36.94
N THR A 352 9.94 -9.46 -36.73
CA THR A 352 9.08 -9.60 -35.54
C THR A 352 9.90 -9.60 -34.25
N GLU A 353 11.05 -10.26 -34.23
CA GLU A 353 11.96 -10.29 -33.08
C GLU A 353 12.54 -8.91 -32.77
N ALA A 354 12.94 -8.17 -33.81
CA ALA A 354 13.44 -6.81 -33.67
C ALA A 354 12.36 -5.88 -33.11
N MET A 355 11.12 -6.00 -33.60
CA MET A 355 9.97 -5.25 -33.09
C MET A 355 9.71 -5.59 -31.61
N TYR A 356 9.70 -6.86 -31.21
CA TYR A 356 9.53 -7.24 -29.80
C TYR A 356 10.63 -6.66 -28.90
N ALA A 357 11.89 -6.78 -29.32
CA ALA A 357 13.02 -6.26 -28.56
C ALA A 357 12.93 -4.74 -28.40
N ALA A 358 12.62 -4.02 -29.49
CA ALA A 358 12.47 -2.58 -29.50
C ALA A 358 11.27 -2.12 -28.65
N SER A 359 10.09 -2.72 -28.81
CA SER A 359 8.90 -2.39 -27.99
C SER A 359 9.19 -2.52 -26.50
N ARG A 360 9.86 -3.61 -26.09
CA ARG A 360 10.21 -3.85 -24.68
C ARG A 360 11.31 -2.91 -24.17
N HIS A 361 12.28 -2.58 -25.02
CA HIS A 361 13.33 -1.62 -24.69
C HIS A 361 12.79 -0.18 -24.58
N GLU A 362 11.85 0.22 -25.42
CA GLU A 362 11.27 1.55 -25.37
C GLU A 362 10.25 1.67 -24.22
N GLY A 363 9.49 0.60 -23.97
CA GLY A 363 8.37 0.59 -23.03
C GLY A 363 8.74 0.40 -21.56
N PHE A 364 9.78 -0.36 -21.24
CA PHE A 364 10.17 -0.65 -19.84
C PHE A 364 11.39 0.17 -19.38
N ASN A 365 11.42 0.62 -18.13
CA ASN A 365 12.64 1.19 -17.53
C ASN A 365 13.73 0.13 -17.21
N ASP A 366 14.88 0.60 -16.73
CA ASP A 366 16.02 -0.25 -16.38
C ASP A 366 15.75 -1.21 -15.21
N VAL A 367 14.92 -0.83 -14.24
CA VAL A 367 14.56 -1.70 -13.11
C VAL A 367 13.79 -2.92 -13.61
N VAL A 368 12.76 -2.70 -14.44
CA VAL A 368 11.93 -3.77 -15.02
C VAL A 368 12.78 -4.66 -15.91
N ARG A 369 13.59 -4.08 -16.81
CA ARG A 369 14.49 -4.85 -17.69
C ARG A 369 15.53 -5.65 -16.91
N GLY A 370 16.11 -5.07 -15.86
CA GLY A 370 17.09 -5.74 -15.00
C GLY A 370 16.53 -6.96 -14.28
N ARG A 371 15.28 -6.88 -13.79
CA ARG A 371 14.59 -8.03 -13.18
C ARG A 371 14.24 -9.11 -14.21
N ILE A 372 13.81 -8.73 -15.43
CA ILE A 372 13.56 -9.68 -16.53
C ILE A 372 14.86 -10.42 -16.90
N LEU A 373 15.96 -9.70 -17.08
CA LEU A 373 17.26 -10.28 -17.39
C LEU A 373 17.71 -11.27 -16.31
N SER A 374 17.63 -10.86 -15.04
CA SER A 374 18.01 -11.70 -13.90
C SER A 374 17.12 -12.95 -13.78
N GLY A 375 15.81 -12.79 -14.01
CA GLY A 375 14.86 -13.89 -14.00
C GLY A 375 15.15 -14.93 -15.06
N ASN A 376 15.40 -14.50 -16.30
CA ASN A 376 15.81 -15.39 -17.37
C ASN A 376 17.10 -16.15 -17.00
N PHE A 377 18.08 -15.47 -16.39
CA PHE A 377 19.30 -16.12 -15.90
C PHE A 377 19.00 -17.21 -14.85
N PHE A 378 18.18 -16.93 -13.84
CA PHE A 378 17.83 -17.91 -12.81
C PHE A 378 17.05 -19.10 -13.34
N LEU A 379 16.27 -18.91 -14.42
CA LEU A 379 15.43 -19.93 -15.04
C LEU A 379 16.13 -20.75 -16.13
N LEU A 380 17.38 -20.42 -16.50
CA LEU A 380 18.17 -21.28 -17.38
C LEU A 380 18.29 -22.68 -16.78
N LYS A 381 18.20 -23.73 -17.62
CA LYS A 381 18.25 -25.14 -17.19
C LYS A 381 19.42 -25.44 -16.25
N GLN A 382 20.61 -24.89 -16.54
CA GLN A 382 21.82 -25.08 -15.72
C GLN A 382 21.79 -24.36 -14.36
N ASN A 383 20.94 -23.33 -14.22
CA ASN A 383 20.83 -22.48 -13.04
C ASN A 383 19.59 -22.79 -12.18
N TYR A 384 18.57 -23.40 -12.78
CA TYR A 384 17.24 -23.59 -12.18
C TYR A 384 17.29 -24.24 -10.79
N GLU A 385 18.01 -25.35 -10.65
CA GLU A 385 18.14 -26.05 -9.36
C GLU A 385 18.92 -25.22 -8.34
N ARG A 386 20.00 -24.57 -8.78
CA ARG A 386 20.91 -23.79 -7.93
C ARG A 386 20.25 -22.54 -7.36
N TYR A 387 19.38 -21.88 -8.12
CA TYR A 387 18.78 -20.60 -7.73
C TYR A 387 17.30 -20.74 -7.43
N PHE A 388 16.47 -21.08 -8.42
CA PHE A 388 15.01 -21.03 -8.27
C PHE A 388 14.51 -22.08 -7.27
N LEU A 389 14.89 -23.36 -7.44
CA LEU A 389 14.49 -24.41 -6.48
C LEU A 389 15.07 -24.14 -5.09
N LYS A 390 16.31 -23.66 -5.01
CA LYS A 390 16.91 -23.32 -3.71
C LYS A 390 16.17 -22.18 -3.00
N ALA A 391 15.76 -21.14 -3.73
CA ALA A 391 14.96 -20.06 -3.18
C ALA A 391 13.59 -20.56 -2.71
N GLN A 392 12.93 -21.45 -3.45
CA GLN A 392 11.67 -22.08 -2.99
C GLN A 392 11.85 -22.87 -1.69
N GLN A 393 12.98 -23.57 -1.51
CA GLN A 393 13.29 -24.25 -0.24
C GLN A 393 13.50 -23.27 0.91
N VAL A 394 14.22 -22.17 0.68
CA VAL A 394 14.42 -21.11 1.70
C VAL A 394 13.10 -20.44 2.05
N ARG A 395 12.25 -20.15 1.08
CA ARG A 395 10.88 -19.63 1.30
C ARG A 395 10.09 -20.55 2.23
N ARG A 396 10.20 -21.87 2.04
CA ARG A 396 9.56 -22.86 2.92
C ARG A 396 10.09 -22.77 4.35
N LEU A 397 11.39 -22.66 4.54
CA LEU A 397 11.98 -22.49 5.88
C LEU A 397 11.47 -21.21 6.57
N ILE A 398 11.37 -20.11 5.83
CA ILE A 398 10.80 -18.85 6.34
C ILE A 398 9.34 -19.04 6.77
N ALA A 399 8.52 -19.72 5.95
CA ALA A 399 7.13 -20.02 6.32
C ALA A 399 7.05 -20.94 7.57
N GLU A 400 7.91 -21.95 7.64
CA GLU A 400 7.99 -22.87 8.78
C GLU A 400 8.41 -22.16 10.09
N ASP A 401 9.22 -21.09 10.02
CA ASP A 401 9.56 -20.27 11.19
C ASP A 401 8.30 -19.63 11.79
N PHE A 402 7.47 -18.96 10.97
CA PHE A 402 6.21 -18.38 11.43
C PHE A 402 5.25 -19.44 11.96
N ASP A 403 5.10 -20.55 11.25
CA ASP A 403 4.25 -21.66 11.68
C ASP A 403 4.64 -22.18 13.07
N ARG A 404 5.95 -22.32 13.33
CA ARG A 404 6.45 -22.74 14.66
C ARG A 404 6.12 -21.72 15.74
N VAL A 405 6.29 -20.43 15.45
CA VAL A 405 6.00 -19.36 16.42
C VAL A 405 4.51 -19.30 16.77
N PHE A 406 3.62 -19.31 15.77
CA PHE A 406 2.18 -19.28 16.04
C PHE A 406 1.68 -20.56 16.70
N ARG A 407 2.16 -21.76 16.30
CA ARG A 407 1.84 -23.02 17.00
C ARG A 407 2.38 -23.06 18.44
N GLY A 408 3.44 -22.31 18.73
CA GLY A 408 3.97 -22.12 20.08
C GLY A 408 3.07 -21.26 20.98
N GLY A 409 1.93 -20.77 20.47
CA GLY A 409 0.96 -19.98 21.22
C GLY A 409 1.21 -18.48 21.16
N VAL A 410 1.86 -17.97 20.11
CA VAL A 410 1.88 -16.53 19.81
C VAL A 410 0.63 -16.22 18.98
N ASP A 411 -0.08 -15.15 19.33
CA ASP A 411 -1.27 -14.70 18.61
C ASP A 411 -0.93 -13.66 17.54
N VAL A 412 0.06 -12.81 17.81
CA VAL A 412 0.50 -11.76 16.89
C VAL A 412 1.98 -11.46 17.09
N LEU A 413 2.68 -11.11 16.01
CA LEU A 413 4.04 -10.57 16.08
C LEU A 413 3.99 -9.05 15.99
N LEU A 414 4.73 -8.37 16.87
CA LEU A 414 4.95 -6.93 16.78
C LEU A 414 6.37 -6.66 16.27
N THR A 415 6.47 -5.89 15.19
CA THR A 415 7.72 -5.63 14.46
C THR A 415 7.78 -4.17 13.98
N PRO A 416 8.95 -3.58 13.70
CA PRO A 416 9.03 -2.37 12.92
C PRO A 416 8.45 -2.58 11.51
N THR A 417 7.86 -1.55 10.90
CA THR A 417 7.52 -1.63 9.45
C THR A 417 8.72 -1.24 8.59
N THR A 418 9.42 -0.17 8.96
CA THR A 418 10.57 0.40 8.24
C THR A 418 11.77 0.60 9.19
N LEU A 419 12.98 0.80 8.64
CA LEU A 419 14.19 1.04 9.44
C LEU A 419 14.18 2.39 10.16
N SER A 420 13.58 3.41 9.55
CA SER A 420 13.46 4.77 10.06
C SER A 420 12.16 5.41 9.58
N ASP A 421 11.95 6.66 9.96
CA ASP A 421 11.02 7.55 9.27
C ASP A 421 11.47 7.81 7.81
N ALA A 422 10.64 8.51 7.03
CA ALA A 422 10.84 8.65 5.60
C ALA A 422 12.15 9.39 5.24
N VAL A 423 12.94 8.80 4.35
CA VAL A 423 14.20 9.36 3.85
C VAL A 423 13.93 10.48 2.84
N SER A 424 14.83 11.46 2.74
CA SER A 424 14.73 12.52 1.72
C SER A 424 14.85 11.93 0.31
N TYR A 425 14.13 12.52 -0.64
CA TYR A 425 14.14 12.08 -2.03
C TYR A 425 15.53 12.21 -2.63
N SER A 426 16.22 13.34 -2.39
CA SER A 426 17.58 13.55 -2.88
C SER A 426 18.59 12.50 -2.41
N HIS A 427 18.47 12.03 -1.16
CA HIS A 427 19.32 10.96 -0.63
C HIS A 427 18.89 9.59 -1.18
N PHE A 428 17.59 9.33 -1.18
CA PHE A 428 17.03 8.07 -1.65
C PHE A 428 17.45 7.77 -3.09
N VAL A 429 17.43 8.78 -3.98
CA VAL A 429 17.74 8.56 -5.40
C VAL A 429 19.23 8.31 -5.70
N GLN A 430 20.13 8.47 -4.73
CA GLN A 430 21.56 8.22 -4.92
C GLN A 430 21.93 6.72 -4.93
N GLN A 431 21.09 5.88 -4.34
CA GLN A 431 21.31 4.42 -4.29
C GLN A 431 20.63 3.74 -5.48
N ASP A 432 21.01 2.51 -5.84
CA ASP A 432 20.27 1.74 -6.84
C ASP A 432 18.97 1.10 -6.27
N ASN A 433 18.03 0.72 -7.14
CA ASN A 433 16.72 0.16 -6.74
C ASN A 433 16.83 -1.10 -5.86
N ARG A 434 17.85 -1.95 -6.06
CA ARG A 434 18.04 -3.17 -5.26
C ARG A 434 18.49 -2.84 -3.85
N THR A 435 19.44 -1.91 -3.71
CA THR A 435 19.89 -1.43 -2.39
C THR A 435 18.73 -0.79 -1.61
N ARG A 436 17.96 0.09 -2.26
CA ARG A 436 16.78 0.72 -1.64
C ARG A 436 15.73 -0.32 -1.22
N SER A 437 15.40 -1.29 -2.08
CA SER A 437 14.42 -2.33 -1.75
C SER A 437 14.90 -3.23 -0.59
N THR A 438 16.20 -3.48 -0.49
CA THR A 438 16.79 -4.27 0.61
C THR A 438 16.60 -3.58 1.96
N GLN A 439 16.73 -2.25 1.99
CA GLN A 439 16.59 -1.46 3.22
C GLN A 439 15.12 -1.28 3.60
N GLU A 440 14.28 -0.87 2.64
CA GLU A 440 12.88 -0.56 2.91
C GLU A 440 12.01 -1.80 3.17
N ASP A 441 12.35 -2.96 2.58
CA ASP A 441 11.47 -4.13 2.62
C ASP A 441 11.91 -5.20 3.65
N ILE A 442 12.95 -4.94 4.44
CA ILE A 442 13.60 -5.92 5.32
C ILE A 442 12.64 -6.57 6.34
N PHE A 443 11.71 -5.78 6.89
CA PHE A 443 10.74 -6.27 7.89
C PHE A 443 9.44 -6.75 7.27
N THR A 444 9.18 -6.44 6.00
CA THR A 444 7.89 -6.65 5.36
C THR A 444 7.84 -7.85 4.43
N GLN A 445 8.92 -8.18 3.71
CA GLN A 445 8.98 -9.35 2.80
C GLN A 445 8.69 -10.70 3.45
N PRO A 446 9.15 -11.01 4.67
CA PRO A 446 8.91 -12.32 5.28
C PRO A 446 7.42 -12.70 5.34
N ALA A 447 6.53 -11.74 5.61
CA ALA A 447 5.09 -11.99 5.66
C ALA A 447 4.50 -12.37 4.28
N ASN A 448 4.99 -11.78 3.17
CA ASN A 448 4.57 -12.16 1.82
C ASN A 448 5.02 -13.58 1.47
N MET A 449 6.26 -13.92 1.84
CA MET A 449 6.81 -15.26 1.60
C MET A 449 5.98 -16.36 2.26
N ALA A 450 5.54 -16.10 3.49
CA ALA A 450 4.70 -17.00 4.27
C ALA A 450 3.19 -16.88 3.95
N GLY A 451 2.78 -15.91 3.13
CA GLY A 451 1.37 -15.69 2.78
C GLY A 451 0.51 -15.13 3.92
N LEU A 452 1.12 -14.58 4.96
CA LEU A 452 0.46 -14.19 6.22
C LEU A 452 -0.12 -12.77 6.18
N PRO A 453 -1.21 -12.47 6.88
CA PRO A 453 -1.72 -11.12 6.99
C PRO A 453 -0.78 -10.25 7.81
N ALA A 454 -0.61 -9.01 7.38
CA ALA A 454 0.21 -8.02 8.09
C ALA A 454 -0.39 -6.62 7.93
N VAL A 455 -0.42 -5.84 9.01
CA VAL A 455 -0.91 -4.46 9.01
C VAL A 455 0.13 -3.52 9.58
N SER A 456 0.42 -2.43 8.87
CA SER A 456 1.18 -1.32 9.40
C SER A 456 0.24 -0.29 10.01
N VAL A 457 0.56 0.17 11.22
CA VAL A 457 -0.18 1.18 11.97
C VAL A 457 0.78 2.34 12.26
N PRO A 458 0.39 3.61 12.03
CA PRO A 458 1.20 4.74 12.44
C PRO A 458 1.12 4.91 13.97
N THR A 459 2.27 5.05 14.63
CA THR A 459 2.33 4.98 16.10
C THR A 459 2.98 6.17 16.78
N ALA A 460 3.84 6.91 16.08
CA ALA A 460 4.48 8.12 16.58
C ALA A 460 4.93 9.02 15.44
N LEU A 461 5.29 10.26 15.78
CA LEU A 461 6.14 11.10 14.94
C LEU A 461 7.57 11.03 15.45
N SER A 462 8.54 11.01 14.53
CA SER A 462 9.96 11.17 14.84
C SER A 462 10.26 12.59 15.33
N SER A 463 11.49 12.79 15.78
CA SER A 463 12.07 14.10 16.10
C SER A 463 12.01 15.08 14.92
N ARG A 464 12.00 14.56 13.68
CA ARG A 464 11.80 15.33 12.46
C ARG A 464 10.34 15.63 12.17
N GLY A 465 9.39 15.17 12.98
CA GLY A 465 7.96 15.34 12.74
C GLY A 465 7.41 14.45 11.62
N LEU A 466 8.08 13.33 11.31
CA LEU A 466 7.65 12.37 10.28
C LEU A 466 7.08 11.09 10.88
N PRO A 467 6.16 10.39 10.20
CA PRO A 467 5.56 9.17 10.72
C PRO A 467 6.56 8.04 11.01
N ILE A 468 6.35 7.36 12.14
CA ILE A 468 6.94 6.06 12.48
C ILE A 468 5.82 5.03 12.54
N GLY A 469 5.90 4.03 11.67
CA GLY A 469 4.95 2.90 11.60
C GLY A 469 5.51 1.63 12.23
N LEU A 470 4.65 0.93 12.97
CA LEU A 470 4.92 -0.43 13.45
C LEU A 470 3.94 -1.41 12.79
N GLN A 471 4.39 -2.65 12.65
CA GLN A 471 3.70 -3.71 11.95
C GLN A 471 3.29 -4.82 12.90
N LEU A 472 2.05 -5.27 12.73
CA LEU A 472 1.54 -6.51 13.29
C LEU A 472 1.49 -7.58 12.19
N ILE A 473 1.94 -8.79 12.50
CA ILE A 473 1.81 -9.97 11.62
C ILE A 473 1.00 -11.02 12.36
N GLY A 474 -0.12 -11.46 11.75
CA GLY A 474 -1.01 -12.44 12.34
C GLY A 474 -0.92 -13.82 11.65
N PRO A 475 -1.53 -14.86 12.24
CA PRO A 475 -1.73 -16.14 11.58
C PRO A 475 -2.60 -16.01 10.34
N ALA A 476 -2.41 -16.90 9.36
CA ALA A 476 -3.22 -16.93 8.15
C ALA A 476 -4.72 -16.99 8.48
N PHE A 477 -5.51 -16.15 7.79
CA PHE A 477 -6.96 -16.00 7.93
C PHE A 477 -7.45 -15.48 9.29
N GLN A 478 -6.56 -14.90 10.11
CA GLN A 478 -6.93 -14.17 11.34
C GLN A 478 -6.86 -12.64 11.14
N ASP A 479 -7.11 -12.17 9.92
CA ASP A 479 -7.03 -10.77 9.53
C ASP A 479 -7.91 -9.85 10.41
N GLN A 480 -9.11 -10.29 10.79
CA GLN A 480 -10.01 -9.49 11.65
C GLN A 480 -9.51 -9.36 13.09
N THR A 481 -8.95 -10.44 13.66
CA THR A 481 -8.28 -10.39 14.97
C THR A 481 -7.09 -9.45 14.91
N LEU A 482 -6.28 -9.55 13.85
CA LEU A 482 -5.13 -8.68 13.61
C LEU A 482 -5.54 -7.19 13.55
N LEU A 483 -6.64 -6.87 12.87
CA LEU A 483 -7.19 -5.51 12.80
C LEU A 483 -7.81 -5.05 14.12
N SER A 484 -8.32 -5.96 14.94
CA SER A 484 -8.80 -5.63 16.29
C SER A 484 -7.66 -5.20 17.21
N VAL A 485 -6.52 -5.91 17.17
CA VAL A 485 -5.30 -5.50 17.88
C VAL A 485 -4.77 -4.17 17.33
N ALA A 486 -4.76 -3.99 16.01
CA ALA A 486 -4.35 -2.73 15.38
C ALA A 486 -5.21 -1.55 15.82
N HIS A 487 -6.54 -1.72 15.89
CA HIS A 487 -7.46 -0.69 16.37
C HIS A 487 -7.22 -0.37 17.85
N TRP A 488 -7.01 -1.40 18.68
CA TRP A 488 -6.66 -1.21 20.10
C TRP A 488 -5.40 -0.35 20.29
N ILE A 489 -4.38 -0.59 19.46
CA ILE A 489 -3.12 0.17 19.45
C ILE A 489 -3.38 1.61 19.03
N GLU A 490 -4.05 1.80 17.89
CA GLU A 490 -4.41 3.10 17.33
C GLU A 490 -5.07 4.03 18.36
N GLN A 491 -6.05 3.51 19.11
CA GLN A 491 -6.78 4.30 20.13
C GLN A 491 -5.90 4.76 21.30
N ARG A 492 -4.79 4.05 21.59
CA ARG A 492 -3.90 4.37 22.72
C ARG A 492 -2.68 5.20 22.33
N VAL A 493 -2.19 5.04 21.10
CA VAL A 493 -1.06 5.83 20.60
C VAL A 493 -1.50 7.22 20.16
N GLY A 494 -2.77 7.39 19.78
CA GLY A 494 -3.34 8.71 19.47
C GLY A 494 -2.60 9.44 18.35
N PHE A 495 -2.15 8.70 17.34
CA PHE A 495 -1.37 9.26 16.23
C PHE A 495 -2.12 10.42 15.55
N PRO A 496 -1.47 11.57 15.31
CA PRO A 496 -2.17 12.75 14.80
C PRO A 496 -2.54 12.61 13.32
N SER A 497 -3.77 13.00 12.99
CA SER A 497 -4.16 13.22 11.58
C SER A 497 -3.36 14.39 10.99
N ILE A 498 -2.93 14.28 9.74
CA ILE A 498 -2.26 15.39 9.03
C ILE A 498 -3.14 16.64 8.91
N SER A 499 -4.47 16.53 9.06
CA SER A 499 -5.35 17.72 9.13
C SER A 499 -5.16 18.53 10.40
N ASN A 500 -4.73 17.88 11.49
CA ASN A 500 -4.54 18.48 12.80
C ASN A 500 -3.13 19.06 12.94
N VAL A 501 -2.26 18.70 12.01
CA VAL A 501 -0.89 19.17 11.88
C VAL A 501 -0.90 20.22 10.77
N GLU A 502 -0.92 21.52 11.11
CA GLU A 502 -1.07 22.60 10.13
C GLU A 502 -0.21 22.35 8.89
N VAL A 503 -0.85 22.19 7.73
CA VAL A 503 -0.12 22.16 6.46
C VAL A 503 0.21 23.60 6.16
N ALA A 504 1.49 23.97 6.24
CA ALA A 504 1.94 25.34 6.00
C ALA A 504 1.50 25.78 4.60
N ASN A 505 0.39 26.53 4.52
CA ASN A 505 -0.07 27.15 3.28
C ASN A 505 0.87 28.31 2.98
N LYS A 506 1.95 28.02 2.24
CA LYS A 506 2.91 29.03 1.75
C LYS A 506 2.34 29.94 0.65
N ARG A 507 1.02 30.15 0.59
CA ARG A 507 0.35 31.00 -0.42
C ARG A 507 -0.68 31.97 0.14
N GLU A 508 -0.89 32.03 1.45
CA GLU A 508 -1.74 33.06 2.06
C GLU A 508 -0.94 34.26 2.59
N ARG A 509 0.39 34.15 2.75
CA ARG A 509 1.23 35.29 3.15
C ARG A 509 1.51 36.26 1.98
N ASP A 510 1.71 35.74 0.77
CA ASP A 510 2.10 36.57 -0.39
C ASP A 510 0.93 37.36 -1.01
N VAL A 511 -0.32 37.06 -0.63
CA VAL A 511 -1.50 37.82 -1.09
C VAL A 511 -1.82 39.00 -0.17
N GLN A 512 -1.34 38.99 1.08
CA GLN A 512 -1.53 40.10 2.01
C GLN A 512 -0.44 41.18 1.90
N GLU A 513 0.77 40.85 1.44
CA GLU A 513 1.84 41.85 1.27
C GLU A 513 1.80 42.62 -0.06
N ILE A 514 1.10 42.11 -1.09
CA ILE A 514 0.87 42.85 -2.34
C ILE A 514 -0.35 43.80 -2.25
N SER A 515 -1.17 43.65 -1.19
CA SER A 515 -2.30 44.54 -0.89
C SER A 515 -1.91 45.73 0.00
N ALA A 516 -0.65 45.82 0.45
CA ALA A 516 -0.17 46.83 1.39
C ALA A 516 1.09 47.58 0.91
N ALA A 517 1.33 47.62 -0.40
CA ALA A 517 2.39 48.39 -1.06
C ALA A 517 1.82 49.37 -2.08
#